data_AF-A0A3C0JT82-F1
#
_entry.id   AF-A0A3C0JT82-F1
#
_cell.length_a   1.000
_cell.length_b   1.000
_cell.length_c   1.000
_cell.angle_alpha   90.00
_cell.angle_beta   90.00
_cell.angle_gamma   90.00
#
_symmetry.space_group_name_H-M   'P 1'
#
loop_
_entity.id
_entity.type
_entity.pdbx_description
1 polymer ?
#
loop_
_entity_poly.entity_id
_entity_poly.type
_entity_poly.pdbx_seq_one_letter_code
_entity_poly.pdbx_strand_id
1 'polypeptide(L)'
;MDVYYFTEMPYAEFPESEAEKYPSMRLTFPNTYFDPAKGHDLFKRYLDEYQYAEEVGFDGLMINEHHNTPSCMDVEVNISGGILARITNRAKILMLGNMLP
;
A
#
# COMPACT_ATOMS: atom_id res chain seq x y z
N MET A 1 -23.60 -8.98 -1.43
CA MET A 1 -22.22 -9.37 -1.08
C MET A 1 -21.39 -8.17 -1.46
N ASP A 2 -20.67 -7.59 -0.51
CA ASP A 2 -19.83 -6.43 -0.78
C ASP A 2 -18.43 -6.91 -1.20
N VAL A 3 -17.86 -6.31 -2.25
CA VAL A 3 -16.54 -6.65 -2.80
C VAL A 3 -15.60 -5.46 -2.65
N TYR A 4 -14.44 -5.70 -2.03
CA TYR A 4 -13.45 -4.67 -1.75
C TYR A 4 -12.18 -4.91 -2.57
N TYR A 5 -11.61 -3.84 -3.12
CA TYR A 5 -10.29 -3.88 -3.74
C TYR A 5 -9.22 -3.69 -2.67
N PHE A 6 -8.16 -4.50 -2.73
CA PHE A 6 -7.06 -4.49 -1.77
C PHE A 6 -5.73 -4.70 -2.48
N THR A 7 -4.73 -3.92 -2.07
CA THR A 7 -3.32 -4.11 -2.40
C THR A 7 -2.52 -3.83 -1.15
N GLU A 8 -1.45 -4.60 -0.95
CA GLU A 8 -0.47 -4.33 0.12
C GLU A 8 0.40 -3.10 -0.20
N MET A 9 0.31 -2.53 -1.41
CA MET A 9 1.22 -1.49 -1.89
C MET A 9 2.71 -1.86 -1.77
N PRO A 10 3.16 -3.03 -2.28
CA PRO A 10 4.53 -3.49 -2.09
C PRO A 10 5.54 -2.62 -2.84
N TYR A 11 6.76 -2.58 -2.31
CA TYR A 11 7.95 -2.19 -3.05
C TYR A 11 8.67 -3.46 -3.50
N ALA A 12 8.76 -3.72 -4.81
CA ALA A 12 9.41 -4.91 -5.36
C ALA A 12 10.62 -4.58 -6.25
N GLU A 13 11.14 -3.35 -6.14
CA GLU A 13 12.17 -2.80 -7.01
C GLU A 13 13.59 -3.11 -6.51
N PHE A 14 13.84 -4.39 -6.22
CA PHE A 14 15.13 -4.94 -5.80
C PHE A 14 15.31 -6.38 -6.30
N PRO A 15 16.54 -6.89 -6.44
CA PRO A 15 16.75 -8.29 -6.83
C PRO A 15 16.28 -9.23 -5.71
N GLU A 16 15.41 -10.18 -6.04
CA GLU A 16 14.88 -11.16 -5.08
C GLU A 16 15.99 -11.93 -4.35
N SER A 17 17.12 -12.21 -5.03
CA SER A 17 18.30 -12.84 -4.42
C SER A 17 18.92 -12.04 -3.26
N GLU A 18 18.65 -10.75 -3.15
CA GLU A 18 19.10 -9.95 -1.99
C GLU A 18 18.24 -10.23 -0.75
N ALA A 19 16.95 -10.53 -0.92
CA ALA A 19 16.04 -10.88 0.17
C ALA A 19 16.50 -12.14 0.92
N GLU A 20 16.95 -13.15 0.17
CA GLU A 20 17.40 -14.44 0.71
C GLU A 20 18.62 -14.35 1.63
N LYS A 21 19.35 -13.23 1.59
CA LYS A 21 20.54 -12.99 2.44
C LYS A 21 20.18 -12.54 3.85
N TYR A 22 18.91 -12.22 4.11
CA TYR A 22 18.44 -11.75 5.40
C TYR A 22 17.51 -12.79 6.04
N PRO A 23 17.51 -12.91 7.38
CA PRO A 23 16.64 -13.86 8.07
C PRO A 23 15.14 -13.52 7.90
N SER A 24 14.82 -12.28 7.54
CA SER A 24 13.47 -11.81 7.31
C SER A 24 13.45 -10.53 6.44
N MET A 25 12.45 -10.41 5.57
CA MET A 25 12.16 -9.15 4.87
C MET A 25 11.59 -8.08 5.80
N ARG A 26 10.97 -8.53 6.90
CA ARG A 26 10.51 -7.65 7.98
C ARG A 26 11.63 -7.45 9.01
N LEU A 27 11.81 -6.23 9.49
CA LEU A 27 12.79 -5.81 10.50
C LEU A 27 14.26 -5.83 10.08
N THR A 28 14.69 -6.79 9.27
CA THR A 28 16.12 -7.01 8.99
C THR A 28 16.57 -6.63 7.58
N PHE A 29 15.67 -6.42 6.63
CA PHE A 29 16.02 -6.01 5.28
C PHE A 29 16.31 -4.49 5.22
N PRO A 30 17.45 -4.06 4.66
CA PRO A 30 17.88 -2.67 4.76
C PRO A 30 17.23 -1.77 3.70
N ASN A 31 17.06 -0.50 4.04
CA ASN A 31 16.55 0.54 3.14
C ASN A 31 17.52 0.92 2.00
N THR A 32 18.75 0.38 1.95
CA THR A 32 19.71 0.65 0.87
C THR A 32 19.17 0.28 -0.51
N TYR A 33 18.18 -0.60 -0.59
CA TYR A 33 17.52 -1.02 -1.83
C TYR A 33 16.31 -0.18 -2.21
N PHE A 34 15.95 0.83 -1.40
CA PHE A 34 14.82 1.71 -1.67
C PHE A 34 15.24 2.89 -2.56
N ASP A 35 14.57 3.02 -3.70
CA ASP A 35 14.68 4.14 -4.61
C ASP A 35 13.43 5.03 -4.45
N PRO A 36 13.57 6.26 -3.95
CA PRO A 36 12.44 7.14 -3.72
C PRO A 36 11.70 7.56 -5.00
N ALA A 37 12.36 7.62 -6.16
CA ALA A 37 11.70 7.94 -7.42
C ALA A 37 10.75 6.81 -7.84
N LYS A 38 11.21 5.56 -7.69
CA LYS A 38 10.36 4.38 -7.94
C LYS A 38 9.23 4.24 -6.93
N GLY A 39 9.51 4.49 -5.65
CA GLY A 39 8.48 4.53 -4.61
C GLY A 39 7.38 5.55 -4.93
N HIS A 40 7.75 6.74 -5.40
CA HIS A 40 6.80 7.76 -5.86
C HIS A 40 5.94 7.27 -7.04
N ASP A 41 6.53 6.64 -8.04
CA ASP A 41 5.78 6.09 -9.19
C ASP A 41 4.82 4.98 -8.78
N LEU A 42 5.25 4.10 -7.86
CA LEU A 42 4.40 3.06 -7.30
C LEU A 42 3.21 3.64 -6.51
N PHE A 43 3.42 4.64 -5.67
CA PHE A 43 2.31 5.30 -4.96
C PHE A 43 1.28 5.92 -5.90
N LYS A 44 1.73 6.60 -6.97
CA LYS A 44 0.79 7.09 -8.00
C LYS A 44 -0.03 5.94 -8.59
N ARG A 45 0.65 4.85 -8.97
CA ARG A 45 0.00 3.66 -9.53
C ARG A 45 -1.04 3.07 -8.57
N TYR A 46 -0.73 2.91 -7.28
CA TYR A 46 -1.65 2.35 -6.31
C TYR A 46 -2.86 3.25 -6.07
N LEU A 47 -2.68 4.57 -6.00
CA LEU A 47 -3.78 5.52 -5.90
C LEU A 47 -4.68 5.49 -7.14
N ASP A 48 -4.09 5.40 -8.34
CA ASP A 48 -4.83 5.24 -9.60
C ASP A 48 -5.58 3.90 -9.63
N GLU A 49 -4.98 2.81 -9.13
CA GLU A 49 -5.64 1.50 -9.01
C GLU A 49 -6.87 1.56 -8.07
N TYR A 50 -6.76 2.24 -6.92
CA TYR A 50 -7.88 2.45 -6.01
C TYR A 50 -9.00 3.29 -6.64
N GLN A 51 -8.65 4.38 -7.32
CA GLN A 51 -9.63 5.20 -8.02
C GLN A 51 -10.31 4.40 -9.14
N TYR A 52 -9.55 3.64 -9.92
CA TYR A 52 -10.11 2.80 -10.97
C TYR A 52 -11.00 1.68 -10.42
N ALA A 53 -10.64 1.08 -9.28
CA ALA A 53 -11.47 0.09 -8.60
C ALA A 53 -12.86 0.68 -8.25
N GLU A 54 -12.92 1.92 -7.79
CA GLU A 54 -14.21 2.61 -7.61
C GLU A 54 -14.95 2.77 -8.95
N GLU A 55 -14.27 3.25 -10.00
CA GLU A 55 -14.87 3.51 -11.31
C GLU A 55 -15.49 2.25 -11.93
N VAL A 56 -14.88 1.08 -11.74
CA VAL A 56 -15.39 -0.20 -12.27
C VAL A 56 -16.40 -0.89 -11.35
N GLY A 57 -16.73 -0.29 -10.20
CA GLY A 57 -17.89 -0.70 -9.41
C GLY A 57 -17.58 -1.49 -8.12
N PHE A 58 -16.35 -1.50 -7.60
CA PHE A 58 -16.10 -2.09 -6.27
C PHE A 58 -16.90 -1.37 -5.18
N ASP A 59 -17.36 -2.09 -4.16
CA ASP A 59 -18.16 -1.55 -3.06
C ASP A 59 -17.30 -0.77 -2.06
N GLY A 60 -16.01 -1.11 -1.98
CA GLY A 60 -15.07 -0.40 -1.14
C GLY A 60 -13.61 -0.61 -1.51
N LEU A 61 -12.79 0.21 -0.87
CA LEU A 61 -11.34 0.27 -1.02
C LEU A 61 -10.74 -0.05 0.33
N MET A 62 -9.99 -1.15 0.40
CA MET A 62 -9.34 -1.59 1.61
C MET A 62 -7.87 -1.17 1.56
N ILE A 63 -7.44 -0.48 2.61
CA ILE A 63 -6.06 -0.03 2.81
C ILE A 63 -5.55 -0.61 4.12
N ASN A 64 -4.26 -0.92 4.20
CA ASN A 64 -3.61 -1.44 5.40
C ASN A 64 -2.32 -0.68 5.70
N GLU A 65 -1.74 -1.00 6.85
CA GLU A 65 -0.52 -0.38 7.34
C GLU A 65 0.49 -1.44 7.73
N HIS A 66 1.75 -1.28 7.33
CA HIS A 66 2.85 -2.07 7.84
C HIS A 66 4.12 -1.26 7.99
N HIS A 67 4.90 -1.63 9.01
CA HIS A 67 6.18 -1.01 9.32
C HIS A 67 7.33 -1.95 9.05
N ASN A 68 8.41 -1.39 8.53
CA ASN A 68 9.72 -2.03 8.42
C ASN A 68 9.70 -3.33 7.60
N THR A 69 9.07 -3.28 6.42
CA THR A 69 9.00 -4.36 5.43
C THR A 69 8.78 -3.75 4.05
N PRO A 70 9.38 -4.28 2.97
CA PRO A 70 9.04 -3.85 1.62
C PRO A 70 7.74 -4.47 1.09
N SER A 71 7.11 -5.39 1.84
CA SER A 71 5.83 -5.97 1.44
C SER A 71 4.71 -4.94 1.38
N CYS A 72 4.84 -3.81 2.08
CA CYS A 72 3.86 -2.74 2.10
C CYS A 72 4.56 -1.40 2.39
N MET A 73 4.39 -0.43 1.50
CA MET A 73 4.96 0.91 1.65
C MET A 73 4.09 1.85 2.48
N ASP A 74 2.82 1.52 2.70
CA ASP A 74 1.93 2.34 3.49
C ASP A 74 2.21 2.15 4.98
N VAL A 75 2.85 3.15 5.57
CA VAL A 75 3.24 3.17 7.00
C VAL A 75 2.26 3.98 7.86
N GLU A 76 1.26 4.63 7.25
CA GLU A 76 0.30 5.47 7.95
C GLU A 76 -1.01 5.52 7.17
N VAL A 77 -1.90 4.58 7.49
CA VAL A 77 -3.14 4.36 6.72
C VAL A 77 -4.10 5.55 6.76
N ASN A 78 -3.99 6.44 7.75
CA ASN A 78 -4.83 7.64 7.83
C ASN A 78 -4.48 8.65 6.72
N ILE A 79 -3.22 8.73 6.28
CA ILE A 79 -2.81 9.60 5.17
C ILE A 79 -3.40 9.08 3.86
N SER A 80 -3.18 7.80 3.55
CA SER A 80 -3.76 7.14 2.38
C SER A 80 -5.29 7.26 2.37
N GLY A 81 -5.93 7.01 3.51
CA GLY A 81 -7.38 7.16 3.67
C GLY A 81 -7.87 8.59 3.40
N GLY A 82 -7.14 9.60 3.85
CA GLY A 82 -7.45 11.01 3.56
C GLY A 82 -7.33 11.36 2.07
N ILE A 83 -6.31 10.84 1.38
CA ILE A 83 -6.14 11.02 -0.06
C ILE A 83 -7.29 10.34 -0.81
N LEU A 84 -7.58 9.08 -0.48
CA LEU A 84 -8.68 8.33 -1.10
C LEU A 84 -10.00 9.05 -0.88
N ALA A 85 -10.29 9.55 0.32
CA ALA A 85 -11.51 10.30 0.62
C ALA A 85 -11.64 11.59 -0.20
N ARG A 86 -10.53 12.13 -0.70
CA ARG A 86 -10.53 13.32 -1.56
C ARG A 86 -10.72 13.00 -3.04
N ILE A 87 -10.21 11.87 -3.52
CA ILE A 87 -10.19 11.52 -4.96
C ILE A 87 -11.33 10.56 -5.36
N THR A 88 -12.00 9.95 -4.38
CA THR A 88 -13.13 9.02 -4.58
C THR A 88 -14.45 9.63 -4.12
N ASN A 89 -15.59 9.13 -4.58
CA ASN A 89 -16.91 9.74 -4.31
C ASN A 89 -18.00 8.76 -3.80
N ARG A 90 -17.82 7.45 -3.99
CA ARG A 90 -18.83 6.42 -3.77
C ARG A 90 -18.30 5.26 -2.92
N ALA A 91 -17.12 4.73 -3.25
CA ALA A 91 -16.61 3.52 -2.59
C ALA A 91 -16.32 3.79 -1.11
N LYS A 92 -16.67 2.82 -0.24
CA LYS A 92 -16.35 2.92 1.20
C LYS A 92 -14.86 2.70 1.40
N ILE A 93 -14.22 3.53 2.22
CA ILE A 93 -12.81 3.32 2.59
C ILE A 93 -12.75 2.52 3.88
N LEU A 94 -12.08 1.37 3.83
CA LEU A 94 -11.88 0.47 4.97
C LEU A 94 -10.40 0.47 5.35
N MET A 95 -10.11 0.90 6.57
CA MET A 95 -8.78 0.78 7.17
C MET A 95 -8.65 -0.58 7.85
N LEU A 96 -7.93 -1.52 7.23
CA LEU A 96 -7.68 -2.86 7.76
C LEU A 96 -6.47 -2.82 8.70
N GLY A 97 -6.69 -2.26 9.89
CA GLY A 97 -5.65 -2.05 10.89
C GLY A 97 -5.15 -0.60 10.85
N ASN A 98 -5.71 0.21 11.73
CA ASN A 98 -5.19 1.53 12.08
C ASN A 98 -4.53 1.39 13.46
N MET A 99 -3.27 1.81 13.59
CA MET A 99 -2.55 1.72 14.85
C MET A 99 -3.11 2.73 15.85
N LEU A 100 -3.94 2.25 16.77
CA LEU A 100 -4.52 3.08 17.83
C LEU A 100 -3.46 3.42 18.91
N PRO A 101 -3.55 4.61 19.54
CA PRO A 101 -2.67 5.01 20.64
C PRO A 101 -2.84 4.15 21.90
#